data_AF-A0A356AUF1-F1
#
_entry.id   AF-A0A356AUF1-F1
#
_cell.length_a   1.000
_cell.length_b   1.000
_cell.length_c   1.000
_cell.angle_alpha   90.00
_cell.angle_beta   90.00
_cell.angle_gamma   90.00
#
_symmetry.space_group_name_H-M   'P 1'
#
loop_
_entity.id
_entity.type
_entity.pdbx_description
1 polymer ?
#
loop_
_entity_poly.entity_id
_entity_poly.type
_entity_poly.pdbx_seq_one_letter_code
_entity_poly.pdbx_strand_id
1 'polypeptide(L)'
;IKVVWKAMEKYKPDVVLSLGQAGGRSCISIERIAININDTKSADNQGQTPEDQTIFEDGQPAYFSTLPIKKILHSIREIKIPAEISNSAGTFVCNHVMYGVLYKIQKEGLDMKAGFIHVPFIPEQVIDYPGKPSMSLNDIVKAVEVACKVPV
;
A
#
# COMPACT_ATOMS: atom_id res chain seq x y z
N ILE A 1 2.04 4.83 12.17
CA ILE A 1 3.40 4.47 11.69
C ILE A 1 4.33 3.77 12.70
N LYS A 2 4.41 4.20 13.98
CA LYS A 2 5.39 3.71 14.99
C LYS A 2 5.54 2.18 15.10
N VAL A 3 4.45 1.43 14.98
CA VAL A 3 4.46 -0.06 15.03
C VAL A 3 5.28 -0.65 13.88
N VAL A 4 5.16 -0.10 12.67
CA VAL A 4 5.90 -0.54 11.49
C VAL A 4 7.38 -0.26 11.65
N TRP A 5 7.74 0.94 12.13
CA TRP A 5 9.15 1.29 12.39
C TRP A 5 9.82 0.39 13.42
N LYS A 6 9.12 0.04 14.51
CA LYS A 6 9.62 -0.94 15.48
C LYS A 6 9.84 -2.31 14.84
N ALA A 7 8.97 -2.73 13.92
CA ALA A 7 9.15 -3.98 13.19
C ALA A 7 10.35 -3.92 12.23
N MET A 8 10.55 -2.79 11.53
CA MET A 8 11.72 -2.56 10.68
C MET A 8 13.02 -2.64 11.49
N GLU A 9 13.08 -2.01 12.66
CA GLU A 9 14.24 -2.04 13.55
C GLU A 9 14.52 -3.44 14.11
N LYS A 10 13.45 -4.17 14.49
CA LYS A 10 13.53 -5.52 15.04
C LYS A 10 13.99 -6.55 14.00
N TYR A 11 13.37 -6.56 12.83
CA TYR A 11 13.57 -7.61 11.83
C TYR A 11 14.61 -7.25 10.77
N LYS A 12 14.95 -5.97 10.61
CA LYS A 12 15.91 -5.45 9.62
C LYS A 12 15.70 -6.06 8.23
N PRO A 13 14.49 -5.96 7.65
CA PRO A 13 14.20 -6.62 6.39
C PRO A 13 14.86 -5.90 5.21
N ASP A 14 15.20 -6.64 4.16
CA ASP A 14 15.64 -6.03 2.88
C ASP A 14 14.47 -5.31 2.17
N VAL A 15 13.24 -5.77 2.41
CA VAL A 15 12.02 -5.25 1.77
C VAL A 15 10.87 -5.12 2.77
N VAL A 16 10.19 -3.97 2.74
CA VAL A 16 8.91 -3.73 3.43
C VAL A 16 7.79 -3.58 2.42
N LEU A 17 6.96 -4.62 2.28
CA LEU A 17 5.73 -4.57 1.50
C LEU A 17 4.53 -4.40 2.43
N SER A 18 3.88 -3.24 2.37
CA SER A 18 2.64 -2.99 3.11
C SER A 18 1.42 -3.34 2.24
N LEU A 19 0.36 -3.84 2.87
CA LEU A 19 -0.91 -4.15 2.21
C LEU A 19 -2.04 -3.30 2.80
N GLY A 20 -3.03 -2.98 1.99
CA GLY A 20 -4.24 -2.29 2.41
C GLY A 20 -5.43 -2.66 1.55
N GLN A 21 -6.64 -2.43 2.05
CA GLN A 21 -7.87 -2.68 1.30
C GLN A 21 -8.33 -1.42 0.57
N ALA A 22 -8.58 -1.51 -0.73
CA ALA A 22 -9.17 -0.45 -1.54
C ALA A 22 -10.56 -0.87 -2.02
N GLY A 23 -11.56 -0.71 -1.15
CA GLY A 23 -12.94 -1.05 -1.43
C GLY A 23 -13.49 -0.34 -2.67
N GLY A 24 -13.92 -1.11 -3.67
CA GLY A 24 -14.41 -0.59 -4.94
C GLY A 24 -13.41 -0.64 -6.10
N ARG A 25 -12.13 -0.94 -5.87
CA ARG A 25 -11.20 -1.31 -6.96
C ARG A 25 -11.46 -2.75 -7.39
N SER A 26 -11.32 -3.01 -8.70
CA SER A 26 -11.59 -4.32 -9.30
C SER A 26 -10.34 -5.20 -9.48
N CYS A 27 -9.17 -4.71 -9.12
CA CYS A 27 -7.90 -5.38 -9.35
C CYS A 27 -6.87 -5.07 -8.25
N ILE A 28 -5.78 -5.82 -8.23
CA ILE A 28 -4.63 -5.55 -7.37
C ILE A 28 -3.97 -4.25 -7.84
N SER A 29 -3.85 -3.25 -6.97
CA SER A 29 -3.21 -1.99 -7.33
C SER A 29 -1.85 -1.86 -6.67
N ILE A 30 -0.80 -1.77 -7.48
CA ILE A 30 0.57 -1.55 -7.00
C ILE A 30 0.80 -0.05 -6.94
N GLU A 31 1.02 0.48 -5.74
CA GLU A 31 1.11 1.91 -5.53
C GLU A 31 2.47 2.47 -5.97
N ARG A 32 2.44 3.43 -6.88
CA ARG A 32 3.63 4.11 -7.38
C ARG A 32 4.17 5.13 -6.37
N ILE A 33 3.29 5.82 -5.66
CA ILE A 33 3.62 7.05 -4.94
C ILE A 33 2.79 7.18 -3.67
N ALA A 34 3.44 7.69 -2.62
CA ALA A 34 2.79 8.18 -1.40
C ALA A 34 3.01 9.68 -1.26
N ILE A 35 2.00 10.40 -0.80
CA ILE A 35 2.00 11.87 -0.70
C ILE A 35 1.95 12.32 0.77
N ASN A 36 2.55 13.47 1.08
CA ASN A 36 2.73 13.96 2.46
C ASN A 36 1.47 14.63 3.03
N ILE A 37 0.32 13.95 2.99
CA ILE A 37 -0.94 14.48 3.50
C ILE A 37 -1.81 13.39 4.13
N ASN A 38 -2.41 13.72 5.27
CA ASN A 38 -3.56 13.03 5.85
C ASN A 38 -4.79 13.92 5.63
N ASP A 39 -5.73 13.43 4.82
CA ASP A 39 -7.00 14.12 4.54
C ASP A 39 -8.09 13.06 4.36
N THR A 40 -9.02 12.97 5.30
CA THR A 40 -10.05 11.92 5.29
C THR A 40 -11.35 12.38 5.93
N LYS A 41 -12.46 12.00 5.30
CA LYS A 41 -13.81 12.17 5.85
C LYS A 41 -14.23 11.03 6.78
N SER A 42 -13.50 9.92 6.76
CA SER A 42 -13.76 8.75 7.61
C SER A 42 -12.80 8.72 8.77
N ALA A 43 -13.31 8.46 9.97
CA ALA A 43 -12.49 8.31 11.16
C ALA A 43 -11.64 7.03 11.09
N ASP A 44 -10.41 7.10 11.60
CA ASP A 44 -9.64 5.90 11.91
C ASP A 44 -10.25 5.13 13.11
N ASN A 45 -9.67 3.98 13.45
CA ASN A 45 -10.15 3.16 14.56
C ASN A 45 -9.99 3.81 15.94
N GLN A 46 -9.32 4.96 16.04
CA GLN A 46 -9.18 5.78 17.25
C GLN A 46 -10.07 7.03 17.20
N GLY A 47 -10.91 7.18 16.17
CA GLY A 47 -11.81 8.32 16.02
C GLY A 47 -11.16 9.56 15.37
N GLN A 48 -9.95 9.45 14.80
CA GLN A 48 -9.27 10.59 14.20
C GLN A 48 -9.70 10.82 12.75
N THR A 49 -10.06 12.06 12.42
CA THR A 49 -10.39 12.56 11.08
C THR A 49 -9.53 13.78 10.75
N PRO A 50 -8.25 13.59 10.37
CA PRO A 50 -7.41 14.69 9.93
C PRO A 50 -7.91 15.30 8.62
N GLU A 51 -7.80 16.62 8.51
CA GLU A 51 -8.12 17.43 7.34
C GLU A 51 -6.89 18.25 6.98
N ASP A 52 -6.36 18.06 5.77
CA ASP A 52 -5.19 18.75 5.23
C ASP A 52 -3.95 18.78 6.15
N GLN A 53 -3.70 17.69 6.89
CA GLN A 53 -2.54 17.62 7.80
C GLN A 53 -1.31 17.02 7.12
N THR A 54 -0.19 17.74 7.13
CA THR A 54 1.12 17.21 6.74
C THR A 54 1.48 15.99 7.60
N ILE A 55 1.99 14.91 6.99
CA ILE A 55 2.39 13.71 7.75
C ILE A 55 3.70 13.96 8.50
N PHE A 56 4.70 14.50 7.81
CA PHE A 56 6.00 14.89 8.37
C PHE A 56 6.43 16.25 7.80
N GLU A 57 6.56 17.26 8.66
CA GLU A 57 6.93 18.63 8.29
C GLU A 57 8.30 18.73 7.61
N ASP A 58 9.23 17.83 7.95
CA ASP A 58 10.57 17.77 7.38
C ASP A 58 10.70 16.74 6.23
N GLY A 59 9.58 16.21 5.75
CA GLY A 59 9.52 15.24 4.66
C GLY A 59 9.32 15.88 3.28
N GLN A 60 9.65 15.14 2.22
CA GLN A 60 9.38 15.56 0.83
C GLN A 60 7.88 15.61 0.54
N PRO A 61 7.40 16.38 -0.45
CA PRO A 61 5.98 16.39 -0.82
C PRO A 61 5.41 15.00 -1.17
N ALA A 62 6.25 14.12 -1.71
CA ALA A 62 5.89 12.75 -2.03
C ALA A 62 7.13 11.84 -2.09
N TYR A 63 6.92 10.54 -1.93
CA TYR A 63 7.92 9.50 -2.15
C TYR A 63 7.41 8.47 -3.14
N PHE A 64 8.25 8.12 -4.12
CA PHE A 64 8.00 6.99 -5.01
C PHE A 64 8.28 5.67 -4.29
N SER A 65 7.51 4.63 -4.58
CA SER A 65 7.87 3.27 -4.19
C SER A 65 9.22 2.90 -4.79
N THR A 66 10.05 2.24 -4.01
CA THR A 66 11.35 1.70 -4.45
C THR A 66 11.26 0.24 -4.91
N LEU A 67 10.05 -0.34 -4.94
CA LEU A 67 9.80 -1.66 -5.50
C LEU A 67 9.85 -1.65 -7.04
N PRO A 68 10.15 -2.79 -7.69
CA PRO A 68 10.10 -2.93 -9.14
C PRO A 68 8.64 -3.04 -9.64
N ILE A 69 7.84 -1.99 -9.46
CA ILE A 69 6.37 -2.00 -9.63
C ILE A 69 5.90 -2.52 -11.00
N LYS A 70 6.66 -2.28 -12.08
CA LYS A 70 6.33 -2.81 -13.42
C LYS A 70 6.58 -4.31 -13.55
N LYS A 71 7.64 -4.83 -12.90
CA LYS A 71 7.91 -6.27 -12.87
C LYS A 71 6.87 -7.01 -12.03
N ILE A 72 6.49 -6.42 -10.89
CA ILE A 72 5.40 -6.92 -10.05
C ILE A 72 4.09 -6.97 -10.85
N LEU A 73 3.74 -5.87 -11.52
CA LEU A 73 2.55 -5.82 -12.39
C LEU A 73 2.55 -6.93 -13.44
N HIS A 74 3.67 -7.11 -14.12
CA HIS A 74 3.78 -8.13 -15.16
C HIS A 74 3.60 -9.54 -14.58
N SER A 75 4.31 -9.85 -13.50
CA SER A 75 4.29 -11.18 -12.86
C SER A 75 2.90 -11.56 -12.36
N ILE A 76 2.14 -10.61 -11.78
CA ILE A 76 0.75 -10.84 -11.35
C ILE A 76 -0.17 -11.10 -12.55
N ARG A 77 0.01 -10.35 -13.64
CA ARG A 77 -0.79 -10.52 -14.86
C ARG A 77 -0.48 -11.83 -15.60
N GLU A 78 0.75 -12.33 -15.51
CA GLU A 78 1.14 -13.63 -16.09
C GLU A 78 0.32 -14.79 -15.50
N ILE A 79 0.06 -14.75 -14.19
CA ILE A 79 -0.81 -15.72 -13.49
C ILE A 79 -2.30 -15.41 -13.64
N LYS A 80 -2.68 -14.56 -14.60
CA LYS A 80 -4.06 -14.20 -14.98
C LYS A 80 -4.86 -13.50 -13.90
N ILE A 81 -4.20 -12.82 -12.97
CA ILE A 81 -4.87 -11.98 -11.97
C ILE A 81 -4.88 -10.52 -12.45
N PRO A 82 -6.04 -9.84 -12.45
CA PRO A 82 -6.11 -8.42 -12.76
C PRO A 82 -5.26 -7.60 -11.80
N ALA A 83 -4.39 -6.75 -12.36
CA ALA A 83 -3.58 -5.80 -11.60
C ALA A 83 -3.32 -4.53 -12.40
N GLU A 84 -3.01 -3.44 -11.71
CA GLU A 84 -2.65 -2.15 -12.28
C GLU A 84 -1.57 -1.45 -11.45
N ILE A 85 -0.96 -0.40 -12.03
CA ILE A 85 -0.19 0.55 -11.22
C ILE A 85 -1.10 1.71 -10.86
N SER A 86 -1.24 1.96 -9.56
CA SER A 86 -1.98 3.11 -9.04
C SER A 86 -1.03 4.27 -8.79
N ASN A 87 -1.50 5.48 -9.09
CA ASN A 87 -0.77 6.73 -8.86
C ASN A 87 -1.31 7.51 -7.64
N SER A 88 -2.19 6.88 -6.84
CA SER A 88 -2.65 7.43 -5.57
C SER A 88 -3.04 6.31 -4.61
N ALA A 89 -2.35 6.23 -3.48
CA ALA A 89 -2.71 5.36 -2.36
C ALA A 89 -3.86 5.92 -1.50
N GLY A 90 -4.53 6.98 -1.97
CA GLY A 90 -5.49 7.78 -1.20
C GLY A 90 -4.79 8.74 -0.23
N THR A 91 -5.54 9.22 0.75
CA THR A 91 -5.10 10.20 1.76
C THR A 91 -5.43 9.74 3.19
N PHE A 92 -5.80 8.46 3.33
CA PHE A 92 -6.08 7.81 4.61
C PHE A 92 -4.86 7.04 5.14
N VAL A 93 -5.09 6.14 6.10
CA VAL A 93 -4.03 5.39 6.81
C VAL A 93 -3.13 4.58 5.87
N CYS A 94 -3.63 4.10 4.72
CA CYS A 94 -2.81 3.39 3.74
C CYS A 94 -1.68 4.27 3.18
N ASN A 95 -2.01 5.47 2.69
CA ASN A 95 -1.04 6.45 2.25
C ASN A 95 -0.10 6.87 3.39
N HIS A 96 -0.66 7.12 4.58
CA HIS A 96 0.13 7.46 5.78
C HIS A 96 1.21 6.43 6.08
N VAL A 97 0.87 5.14 6.03
CA VAL A 97 1.81 4.05 6.28
C VAL A 97 2.86 3.96 5.17
N MET A 98 2.45 3.97 3.90
CA MET A 98 3.38 3.95 2.77
C MET A 98 4.38 5.11 2.84
N TYR A 99 3.87 6.34 3.07
CA TYR A 99 4.69 7.55 3.20
C TYR A 99 5.67 7.42 4.36
N GLY A 100 5.20 7.02 5.55
CA GLY A 100 6.04 6.95 6.74
C GLY A 100 7.15 5.90 6.66
N VAL A 101 6.95 4.79 5.93
CA VAL A 101 8.00 3.81 5.68
C VAL A 101 9.06 4.38 4.73
N LEU A 102 8.65 4.93 3.59
CA LEU A 102 9.56 5.53 2.61
C LEU A 102 10.33 6.73 3.19
N TYR A 103 9.64 7.57 3.98
CA TYR A 103 10.24 8.67 4.73
C TYR A 103 11.38 8.16 5.63
N LYS A 104 11.16 7.14 6.47
CA LYS A 104 12.18 6.63 7.39
C LYS A 104 13.38 6.07 6.64
N ILE A 105 13.14 5.29 5.58
CA ILE A 105 14.20 4.73 4.74
C ILE A 105 15.08 5.84 4.18
N GLN A 106 14.49 6.88 3.58
CA GLN A 106 15.25 7.99 3.03
C GLN A 106 15.94 8.84 4.11
N LYS A 107 15.24 9.14 5.21
CA LYS A 107 15.75 9.99 6.30
C LYS A 107 16.96 9.38 7.00
N GLU A 108 16.94 8.08 7.22
CA GLU A 108 17.99 7.34 7.94
C GLU A 108 19.01 6.67 6.99
N GLY A 109 18.82 6.77 5.67
CA GLY A 109 19.73 6.16 4.68
C GLY A 109 19.76 4.63 4.77
N LEU A 110 18.62 4.00 5.04
CA LEU A 110 18.54 2.55 5.20
C LEU A 110 18.63 1.85 3.84
N ASP A 111 19.40 0.77 3.77
CA ASP A 111 19.43 -0.12 2.60
C ASP A 111 18.21 -1.06 2.61
N MET A 112 17.03 -0.48 2.40
CA MET A 112 15.75 -1.18 2.39
C MET A 112 14.90 -0.69 1.21
N LYS A 113 14.15 -1.60 0.58
CA LYS A 113 13.12 -1.22 -0.40
C LYS A 113 11.74 -1.26 0.22
N ALA A 114 10.83 -0.42 -0.26
CA ALA A 114 9.47 -0.38 0.25
C ALA A 114 8.44 0.03 -0.79
N GLY A 115 7.22 -0.45 -0.57
CA GLY A 115 6.07 -0.10 -1.38
C GLY A 115 4.77 -0.59 -0.74
N PHE A 116 3.70 -0.40 -1.48
CA PHE A 116 2.35 -0.69 -1.01
C PHE A 116 1.54 -1.36 -2.11
N ILE A 117 0.73 -2.34 -1.73
CA ILE A 117 -0.25 -2.96 -2.63
C ILE A 117 -1.63 -2.83 -1.99
N HIS A 118 -2.56 -2.24 -2.74
CA HIS A 118 -3.97 -2.29 -2.42
C HIS A 118 -4.63 -3.54 -3.01
N VAL A 119 -5.49 -4.17 -2.21
CA VAL A 119 -6.29 -5.34 -2.62
C VAL A 119 -7.78 -4.96 -2.65
N PRO A 120 -8.58 -5.57 -3.55
CA PRO A 120 -10.03 -5.39 -3.57
C PRO A 120 -10.74 -5.88 -2.30
N PHE A 121 -12.07 -5.70 -2.29
CA PHE A 121 -12.92 -6.49 -1.38
C PHE A 121 -12.84 -7.98 -1.70
N ILE A 122 -13.04 -8.82 -0.68
CA ILE A 122 -13.39 -10.24 -0.89
C ILE A 122 -14.90 -10.40 -1.09
N PRO A 123 -15.39 -11.50 -1.69
CA PRO A 123 -16.82 -11.65 -2.01
C PRO A 123 -17.74 -11.50 -0.80
N GLU A 124 -17.31 -11.97 0.37
CA GLU A 124 -18.07 -11.89 1.62
C GLU A 124 -18.33 -10.43 2.09
N GLN A 125 -17.51 -9.47 1.65
CA GLN A 125 -17.64 -8.06 2.02
C GLN A 125 -18.60 -7.27 1.11
N VAL A 126 -19.08 -7.86 0.01
CA VAL A 126 -19.91 -7.16 -0.99
C VAL A 126 -21.31 -7.75 -1.14
N ILE A 127 -21.72 -8.65 -0.24
CA ILE A 127 -23.03 -9.34 -0.28
C ILE A 127 -24.19 -8.33 -0.38
N ASP A 128 -24.14 -7.26 0.42
CA ASP A 128 -25.18 -6.23 0.48
C ASP A 128 -24.91 -5.02 -0.43
N TYR A 129 -23.88 -5.09 -1.28
CA TYR A 129 -23.45 -3.97 -2.12
C TYR A 129 -23.42 -4.36 -3.62
N PRO A 130 -24.59 -4.49 -4.27
CA PRO A 130 -24.69 -4.85 -5.69
C PRO A 130 -23.81 -3.96 -6.57
N GLY A 131 -23.08 -4.59 -7.51
CA GLY A 131 -22.19 -3.90 -8.45
C GLY A 131 -20.83 -3.50 -7.87
N LYS A 132 -20.55 -3.71 -6.58
CA LYS A 132 -19.19 -3.55 -6.04
C LYS A 132 -18.30 -4.71 -6.50
N PRO A 133 -17.13 -4.43 -7.08
CA PRO A 133 -16.20 -5.48 -7.46
C PRO A 133 -15.58 -6.14 -6.22
N SER A 134 -15.23 -7.41 -6.38
CA SER A 134 -14.48 -8.19 -5.40
C SER A 134 -13.52 -9.15 -6.09
N MET A 135 -12.58 -9.71 -5.34
CA MET A 135 -11.62 -10.71 -5.77
C MET A 135 -11.54 -11.82 -4.73
N SER A 136 -11.42 -13.08 -5.16
CA SER A 136 -11.32 -14.20 -4.21
C SER A 136 -10.10 -14.04 -3.30
N LEU A 137 -10.22 -14.43 -2.02
CA LEU A 137 -9.08 -14.38 -1.09
C LEU A 137 -7.88 -15.17 -1.63
N ASN A 138 -8.14 -16.32 -2.27
CA ASN A 138 -7.10 -17.14 -2.87
C ASN A 138 -6.32 -16.41 -3.97
N ASP A 139 -7.00 -15.63 -4.81
CA ASP A 139 -6.33 -14.85 -5.86
C ASP A 139 -5.56 -13.67 -5.26
N ILE A 140 -6.10 -13.01 -4.24
CA ILE A 140 -5.38 -11.96 -3.50
C ILE A 140 -4.07 -12.52 -2.92
N VAL A 141 -4.13 -13.68 -2.24
CA VAL A 141 -2.95 -14.33 -1.66
C VAL A 141 -1.94 -14.68 -2.74
N LYS A 142 -2.37 -15.33 -3.85
CA LYS A 142 -1.47 -15.67 -4.97
C LYS A 142 -0.78 -14.44 -5.56
N ALA A 143 -1.52 -13.34 -5.74
CA ALA A 143 -0.96 -12.11 -6.29
C ALA A 143 0.11 -11.50 -5.37
N VAL A 144 -0.14 -11.48 -4.06
CA VAL A 144 0.81 -10.97 -3.06
C VAL A 144 2.04 -11.88 -2.97
N GLU A 145 1.87 -13.20 -2.98
CA GLU A 145 2.99 -14.14 -3.01
C GLU A 145 3.88 -13.96 -4.24
N VAL A 146 3.27 -13.75 -5.41
CA VAL A 146 4.01 -13.44 -6.64
C VAL A 146 4.76 -12.12 -6.49
N ALA A 147 4.12 -11.07 -5.95
CA ALA A 147 4.79 -9.79 -5.71
C ALA A 147 6.02 -9.93 -4.82
N CYS A 148 5.94 -10.73 -3.75
CA CYS A 148 7.05 -11.00 -2.83
C CYS A 148 8.21 -11.77 -3.48
N LYS A 149 7.95 -12.54 -4.54
CA LYS A 149 8.97 -13.33 -5.26
C LYS A 149 9.69 -12.54 -6.36
N VAL A 150 9.24 -11.33 -6.69
CA VAL A 150 9.88 -10.51 -7.72
C VAL A 150 11.22 -9.96 -7.19
N PRO A 151 12.35 -10.21 -7.88
CA PRO A 151 13.65 -9.69 -7.47
C PRO A 151 13.68 -8.16 -7.44
N VAL A 152 14.16 -7.62 -6.32
CA VAL A 152 14.22 -6.18 -6.04
C VAL A 152 15.45 -5.51 -6.60
#